data_AF-A0A932SD99-F1
#
_entry.id   AF-A0A932SD99-F1
#
_cell.length_a   1.000
_cell.length_b   1.000
_cell.length_c   1.000
_cell.angle_alpha   90.00
_cell.angle_beta   90.00
_cell.angle_gamma   90.00
#
_symmetry.space_group_name_H-M   'P 1'
#
loop_
_entity.id
_entity.type
_entity.pdbx_description
1 polymer ?
#
loop_
_entity_poly.entity_id
_entity_poly.type
_entity_poly.pdbx_seq_one_letter_code
_entity_poly.pdbx_strand_id
1 'polypeptide(L)'
;MFTQEDYEQLIKNYNEDYLYLLIRASQNSYECLISSFMMLRNLYDVIVKFQDSGKYRFQILPYPLSFRANDDLLKKMGFDEEGVRNIYGFLEFVKETHGKEFEECLEGSVYNLCKRNPGDQPWRMKS
;
A
#
# COMPACT_ATOMS: atom_id res chain seq x y z
N MET A 1 -17.49 -0.97 20.70
CA MET A 1 -18.28 -1.64 19.64
C MET A 1 -17.78 -1.10 18.32
N PHE A 2 -17.45 -1.94 17.35
CA PHE A 2 -16.94 -1.48 16.06
C PHE A 2 -18.10 -0.93 15.22
N THR A 3 -18.06 0.34 14.86
CA THR A 3 -19.14 1.08 14.20
C THR A 3 -18.87 1.26 12.70
N GLN A 4 -19.86 1.77 11.97
CA GLN A 4 -19.69 2.16 10.57
C GLN A 4 -18.67 3.29 10.41
N GLU A 5 -18.60 4.22 11.37
CA GLU A 5 -17.60 5.30 11.38
C GLU A 5 -16.19 4.75 11.60
N ASP A 6 -16.02 3.77 12.51
CA ASP A 6 -14.73 3.10 12.72
C ASP A 6 -14.28 2.37 11.44
N TYR A 7 -15.21 1.73 10.74
CA TYR A 7 -14.94 1.05 9.47
C TYR A 7 -14.53 2.02 8.36
N GLU A 8 -15.18 3.18 8.26
CA GLU A 8 -14.79 4.23 7.31
C GLU A 8 -13.42 4.83 7.64
N GLN A 9 -13.12 5.03 8.91
CA GLN A 9 -11.80 5.49 9.33
C GLN A 9 -10.72 4.46 9.02
N LEU A 10 -11.02 3.17 9.17
CA LEU A 10 -10.12 2.08 8.78
C LEU A 10 -9.79 2.15 7.28
N ILE A 11 -10.80 2.35 6.42
CA ILE A 11 -10.60 2.49 4.96
C ILE A 11 -9.79 3.74 4.62
N LYS A 12 -10.06 4.88 5.29
CA LYS A 12 -9.28 6.12 5.09
C LYS A 12 -7.81 5.90 5.42
N ASN A 13 -7.52 5.32 6.59
CA ASN A 13 -6.15 5.04 7.02
C ASN A 13 -5.45 4.08 6.04
N TYR A 14 -6.14 3.01 5.63
CA TYR A 14 -5.64 2.09 4.62
C TYR A 14 -5.29 2.81 3.31
N ASN A 15 -6.16 3.69 2.81
CA ASN A 15 -5.93 4.44 1.58
C ASN A 15 -4.75 5.42 1.69
N GLU A 16 -4.58 6.06 2.84
CA GLU A 16 -3.43 6.93 3.12
C GLU A 16 -2.12 6.14 3.16
N ASP A 17 -2.11 5.00 3.85
CA ASP A 17 -0.92 4.14 3.96
C ASP A 17 -0.58 3.49 2.62
N TYR A 18 -1.59 3.11 1.82
CA TYR A 18 -1.41 2.64 0.44
C TYR A 18 -0.73 3.70 -0.42
N LEU A 19 -1.20 4.95 -0.36
CA LEU A 19 -0.58 6.06 -1.09
C LEU A 19 0.86 6.31 -0.61
N TYR A 20 1.10 6.25 0.70
CA TYR A 20 2.45 6.38 1.25
C TYR A 20 3.39 5.28 0.72
N LEU A 21 2.93 4.03 0.68
CA LEU A 21 3.67 2.92 0.09
C LEU A 21 4.06 3.23 -1.37
N LEU A 22 3.11 3.72 -2.17
CA LEU A 22 3.35 4.06 -3.58
C LEU A 22 4.36 5.22 -3.73
N ILE A 23 4.30 6.24 -2.89
CA ILE A 23 5.27 7.34 -2.86
C ILE A 23 6.68 6.84 -2.57
N ARG A 24 6.81 5.90 -1.62
CA ARG A 24 8.11 5.33 -1.28
C ARG A 24 8.61 4.37 -2.35
N ALA A 25 7.71 3.61 -2.97
CA ALA A 25 8.01 2.74 -4.10
C ALA A 25 8.45 3.57 -5.31
N SER A 26 7.81 4.70 -5.58
CA SER A 26 8.18 5.60 -6.69
C SER A 26 9.60 6.19 -6.53
N GLN A 27 10.18 6.12 -5.32
CA GLN A 27 11.53 6.57 -4.98
C GLN A 27 12.56 5.42 -4.88
N ASN A 28 12.24 4.22 -5.38
CA ASN A 28 13.11 3.03 -5.36
C ASN A 28 13.54 2.51 -3.97
N SER A 29 12.78 2.80 -2.91
CA SER A 29 13.09 2.36 -1.53
C SER A 29 12.55 0.95 -1.22
N TYR A 30 12.76 -0.06 -2.08
CA TYR A 30 11.99 -1.32 -2.08
C TYR A 30 12.17 -2.23 -0.85
N GLU A 31 13.40 -2.39 -0.36
CA GLU A 31 13.72 -3.41 0.66
C GLU A 31 12.91 -3.22 1.96
N CYS A 32 12.66 -1.97 2.37
CA CYS A 32 11.87 -1.71 3.58
C CYS A 32 10.34 -1.80 3.37
N LEU A 33 9.88 -1.86 2.11
CA LEU A 33 8.46 -1.73 1.77
C LEU A 33 7.73 -3.06 1.68
N ILE A 34 8.43 -4.20 1.59
CA ILE A 34 7.81 -5.53 1.50
C ILE A 34 6.88 -5.79 2.69
N SER A 35 7.36 -5.57 3.92
CA SER A 35 6.54 -5.79 5.12
C SER A 35 5.31 -4.89 5.15
N SER A 36 5.46 -3.63 4.71
CA SER A 36 4.37 -2.65 4.64
C SER A 36 3.33 -3.06 3.59
N PHE A 37 3.77 -3.54 2.42
CA PHE A 37 2.89 -4.08 1.39
C PHE A 37 2.11 -5.30 1.90
N MET A 38 2.78 -6.22 2.61
CA MET A 38 2.15 -7.41 3.20
C MET A 38 1.10 -7.05 4.25
N MET A 39 1.41 -6.10 5.13
CA MET A 39 0.45 -5.61 6.12
C MET A 39 -0.77 -4.97 5.45
N LEU A 40 -0.55 -4.15 4.42
CA LEU A 40 -1.64 -3.53 3.66
C LEU A 40 -2.50 -4.55 2.92
N ARG A 41 -1.90 -5.61 2.36
CA ARG A 41 -2.64 -6.72 1.76
C ARG A 41 -3.56 -7.40 2.76
N ASN A 42 -3.03 -7.77 3.93
CA ASN A 42 -3.82 -8.39 4.98
C ASN A 42 -4.94 -7.47 5.47
N LEU A 43 -4.65 -6.16 5.58
CA LEU A 43 -5.63 -5.16 5.97
C LEU A 43 -6.74 -5.00 4.92
N TYR A 44 -6.40 -5.01 3.63
CA TYR A 44 -7.37 -5.00 2.54
C TYR A 44 -8.31 -6.22 2.62
N ASP A 45 -7.75 -7.42 2.81
CA ASP A 45 -8.53 -8.65 2.96
C ASP A 45 -9.49 -8.59 4.16
N VAL A 46 -9.05 -7.98 5.27
CA VAL A 46 -9.89 -7.74 6.45
C VAL A 46 -11.01 -6.74 6.15
N ILE A 47 -10.70 -5.63 5.47
CA ILE A 47 -11.69 -4.62 5.06
C ILE A 47 -12.79 -5.26 4.20
N VAL A 48 -12.41 -6.08 3.22
CA VAL A 48 -13.35 -6.80 2.34
C VAL A 48 -14.21 -7.76 3.16
N LYS A 49 -13.62 -8.58 4.04
CA LYS A 49 -14.36 -9.50 4.92
C LYS A 49 -15.37 -8.78 5.83
N PHE A 50 -15.02 -7.60 6.35
CA PHE A 50 -15.96 -6.80 7.12
C PHE A 50 -17.18 -6.38 6.28
N GLN A 51 -16.98 -5.97 5.03
CA GLN A 51 -18.09 -5.64 4.15
C GLN A 51 -18.92 -6.87 3.76
N ASP A 52 -18.27 -8.01 3.48
CA ASP A 52 -18.94 -9.27 3.14
C ASP A 52 -19.84 -9.79 4.27
N SER A 53 -19.58 -9.39 5.52
CA SER A 53 -20.45 -9.70 6.66
C SER A 53 -21.84 -9.06 6.57
N GLY A 54 -22.04 -8.12 5.65
CA GLY A 54 -23.30 -7.38 5.44
C GLY A 54 -23.61 -6.32 6.50
N LYS A 55 -22.79 -6.20 7.56
CA LYS A 55 -22.98 -5.24 8.65
C LYS A 55 -22.45 -3.85 8.34
N TYR A 56 -21.49 -3.75 7.42
CA TYR A 56 -20.82 -2.51 7.03
C TYR A 56 -20.96 -2.29 5.53
N ARG A 57 -20.92 -1.03 5.11
CA ARG A 57 -21.01 -0.64 3.70
C ARG A 57 -19.80 0.18 3.29
N PHE A 58 -19.38 0.02 2.04
CA PHE A 58 -18.41 0.91 1.42
C PHE A 58 -19.04 2.27 1.11
N GLN A 59 -18.88 3.24 2.02
CA GLN A 59 -19.11 4.66 1.70
C GLN A 59 -17.88 5.28 1.01
N ILE A 60 -16.71 4.73 1.31
CA ILE A 60 -15.42 5.03 0.68
C ILE A 60 -14.88 3.71 0.13
N LEU A 61 -14.36 3.73 -1.10
CA LEU A 61 -13.76 2.54 -1.69
C LEU A 61 -12.29 2.41 -1.23
N PRO A 62 -11.88 1.24 -0.71
CA PRO A 62 -10.47 0.97 -0.51
C PRO A 62 -9.78 0.89 -1.88
N TYR A 63 -8.59 1.48 -2.00
CA TYR A 63 -7.79 1.33 -3.21
C TYR A 63 -7.47 -0.15 -3.44
N PRO A 64 -7.67 -0.66 -4.68
CA PRO A 64 -7.42 -2.06 -4.96
C PRO A 64 -5.92 -2.33 -4.83
N LEU A 65 -5.54 -3.19 -3.87
CA LEU A 65 -4.18 -3.69 -3.78
C LEU A 65 -3.98 -4.76 -4.86
N SER A 66 -3.83 -4.31 -6.10
CA SER A 66 -3.65 -5.21 -7.23
C SER A 66 -2.26 -5.02 -7.83
N PHE A 67 -1.66 -6.13 -8.25
CA PHE A 67 -0.39 -6.14 -8.99
C PHE A 67 -0.49 -5.45 -10.36
N ARG A 68 -1.71 -5.14 -10.83
CA ARG A 68 -1.96 -4.32 -12.01
C ARG A 68 -2.28 -2.91 -11.54
N ALA A 69 -1.23 -2.11 -11.31
CA ALA A 69 -1.45 -0.68 -11.21
C ALA A 69 -2.22 -0.20 -12.46
N ASN A 70 -3.14 0.74 -12.26
CA ASN A 70 -3.83 1.39 -13.35
C ASN A 70 -3.08 2.69 -13.61
N ASP A 71 -2.42 2.81 -14.76
CA ASP A 71 -1.65 4.01 -15.14
C ASP A 71 -2.48 5.29 -15.02
N ASP A 72 -3.77 5.23 -15.38
CA ASP A 72 -4.67 6.37 -15.26
C ASP A 72 -4.94 6.73 -13.80
N LEU A 73 -4.98 5.74 -12.91
CA LEU A 73 -5.13 5.97 -11.47
C LEU A 73 -3.84 6.59 -10.90
N LEU A 74 -2.67 6.05 -11.25
CA LEU A 74 -1.38 6.57 -10.77
C LEU A 74 -1.12 7.99 -11.29
N LYS A 75 -1.43 8.27 -12.55
CA LYS A 75 -1.35 9.63 -13.12
C LYS A 75 -2.31 10.59 -12.42
N LYS A 76 -3.54 10.16 -12.13
CA LYS A 76 -4.50 10.97 -11.34
C LYS A 76 -4.05 11.20 -9.91
N MET A 77 -3.25 10.29 -9.34
CA MET A 77 -2.62 10.45 -8.02
C MET A 77 -1.39 11.37 -8.05
N GLY A 78 -0.92 11.80 -9.23
CA GLY A 78 0.17 12.76 -9.39
C GLY A 78 1.55 12.14 -9.64
N PHE A 79 1.64 10.83 -9.88
CA PHE A 79 2.91 10.19 -10.21
C PHE A 79 3.33 10.49 -11.65
N ASP A 80 4.61 10.86 -11.83
CA ASP A 80 5.23 11.04 -13.13
C ASP A 80 5.64 9.69 -13.77
N GLU A 81 6.12 9.71 -15.00
CA GLU A 81 6.46 8.48 -15.73
C GLU A 81 7.56 7.67 -15.04
N GLU A 82 8.54 8.33 -14.43
CA GLU A 82 9.59 7.67 -13.67
C GLU A 82 9.04 7.01 -12.40
N GLY A 83 8.21 7.74 -11.65
CA GLY A 83 7.56 7.23 -10.45
C GLY A 83 6.64 6.04 -10.75
N VAL A 84 5.89 6.08 -11.85
CA VAL A 84 5.07 4.96 -12.32
C VAL A 84 5.94 3.74 -12.65
N ARG A 85 7.05 3.92 -13.39
CA ARG A 85 8.00 2.81 -13.67
C ARG A 85 8.57 2.20 -12.39
N ASN A 86 8.95 3.05 -11.43
CA ASN A 86 9.49 2.60 -10.15
C ASN A 86 8.42 1.87 -9.31
N ILE A 87 7.15 2.28 -9.36
CA ILE A 87 6.05 1.54 -8.72
C ILE A 87 5.88 0.15 -9.36
N TYR A 88 5.91 0.04 -10.68
CA TYR A 88 5.85 -1.27 -11.34
C TYR A 88 7.04 -2.16 -11.01
N GLY A 89 8.25 -1.59 -10.96
CA GLY A 89 9.45 -2.31 -10.53
C GLY A 89 9.30 -2.88 -9.11
N PHE A 90 8.72 -2.11 -8.19
CA PHE A 90 8.39 -2.59 -6.85
C PHE A 90 7.38 -3.74 -6.86
N LEU A 91 6.30 -3.63 -7.64
CA LEU A 91 5.26 -4.66 -7.70
C LEU A 91 5.79 -5.99 -8.27
N GLU A 92 6.66 -5.94 -9.29
CA GLU A 92 7.35 -7.14 -9.80
C GLU A 92 8.35 -7.68 -8.77
N PHE A 93 9.14 -6.82 -8.11
CA PHE A 93 10.04 -7.25 -7.02
C PHE A 93 9.29 -7.96 -5.89
N VAL A 94 8.13 -7.44 -5.49
CA VAL A 94 7.24 -8.07 -4.51
C VAL A 94 6.76 -9.43 -5.01
N LYS A 95 6.30 -9.53 -6.26
CA LYS A 95 5.83 -10.78 -6.86
C LYS A 95 6.93 -11.86 -6.95
N GLU A 96 8.17 -11.48 -7.26
CA GLU A 96 9.33 -12.37 -7.25
C GLU A 96 9.69 -12.81 -5.83
N THR A 97 9.59 -11.90 -4.85
CA THR A 97 9.88 -12.18 -3.44
C THR A 97 8.80 -13.04 -2.78
N HIS A 98 7.55 -12.95 -3.24
CA HIS A 98 6.43 -13.80 -2.79
C HIS A 98 6.57 -15.30 -3.14
N GLY A 99 7.58 -15.68 -3.92
CA GLY A 99 7.98 -17.08 -4.12
C GLY A 99 8.94 -17.62 -3.06
N LYS A 100 9.39 -16.78 -2.13
CA LYS A 100 10.24 -17.15 -0.98
C LYS A 100 9.42 -17.10 0.29
N GLU A 101 9.64 -18.06 1.19
CA GLU A 101 8.99 -18.06 2.49
C GLU A 101 9.30 -16.74 3.20
N PHE A 102 8.33 -16.19 3.96
CA PHE A 102 8.49 -14.92 4.67
C PHE A 102 9.78 -14.92 5.51
N GLU A 103 10.13 -16.07 6.09
CA GLU A 103 11.34 -16.34 6.88
C GLU A 103 12.64 -16.26 6.06
N GLU A 104 12.67 -16.75 4.82
CA GLU A 104 13.84 -16.67 3.92
C GLU A 104 14.17 -15.23 3.50
N CYS A 105 13.17 -14.34 3.49
CA CYS A 105 13.37 -12.92 3.23
C CYS A 105 13.99 -12.19 4.45
N LEU A 106 13.77 -12.72 5.67
CA LEU A 106 14.28 -12.14 6.92
C LEU A 106 15.74 -12.49 7.16
N GLU A 107 16.16 -13.68 6.73
CA GLU A 107 17.54 -14.13 6.85
C GLU A 107 18.49 -13.36 5.92
N GLY A 108 17.96 -12.82 4.81
CA GLY A 108 18.74 -12.09 3.80
C GLY A 108 18.77 -10.56 3.94
N SER A 109 17.81 -9.93 4.63
CA SER A 109 17.72 -8.46 4.66
C SER A 109 17.27 -7.93 6.03
N VAL A 110 18.13 -7.07 6.58
CA VAL A 110 17.98 -6.39 7.86
C VAL A 110 16.65 -5.63 7.88
N TYR A 111 15.71 -6.05 8.73
CA TYR A 111 14.47 -5.35 9.01
C TYR A 111 14.72 -3.90 9.43
N ASN A 112 14.73 -3.00 8.46
CA ASN A 112 14.45 -1.59 8.70
C ASN A 112 12.97 -1.40 8.40
N LEU A 113 12.11 -1.50 9.42
CA LEU A 113 10.73 -1.03 9.30
C LEU A 113 10.76 0.41 8.80
N CYS A 114 10.16 0.73 7.64
CA CYS A 114 10.14 2.11 7.18
C CYS A 114 9.41 2.94 8.25
N LYS A 115 10.14 3.79 8.99
CA LYS A 115 9.53 4.75 9.92
C LYS A 115 8.92 5.87 9.09
N ARG A 116 7.64 6.18 9.34
CA ARG A 116 6.98 7.37 8.79
C ARG A 116 7.74 8.60 9.29
N ASN A 117 8.39 9.33 8.38
CA ASN A 117 9.07 10.56 8.76
C ASN A 117 8.04 11.69 8.90
N PRO A 118 8.18 12.61 9.89
CA PRO A 118 7.24 13.71 10.09
C PRO A 118 7.04 14.65 8.88
N GLY A 119 7.94 14.59 7.88
CA GLY A 119 7.89 15.37 6.63
C GLY A 119 7.23 14.66 5.45
N ASP A 120 6.92 13.37 5.57
CA ASP A 120 6.29 12.58 4.51
C ASP A 120 4.78 12.87 4.46
N GLN A 121 4.42 14.04 3.93
CA GLN A 121 3.02 14.41 3.71
C GLN A 121 2.57 14.00 2.29
N PRO A 122 1.48 13.22 2.14
CA PRO A 122 1.04 12.70 0.84
C PRO A 122 0.70 13.77 -0.21
N TRP A 123 0.40 14.99 0.22
CA TRP A 123 -0.06 16.11 -0.61
C TRP A 123 1.04 17.07 -1.07
N ARG A 124 2.33 16.75 -0.86
CA ARG A 124 3.46 17.53 -1.40
C ARG A 124 4.15 16.81 -2.56
N MET A 125 3.41 16.44 -3.59
CA MET A 125 4.02 16.21 -4.90
C MET A 125 4.26 17.58 -5.53
N LYS A 126 5.54 17.97 -5.69
CA LYS A 126 5.92 19.26 -6.25
C LYS A 126 5.37 19.37 -7.67
N SER A 127 4.65 20.46 -7.90
CA SER A 127 4.27 20.98 -9.23
C SER A 127 5.49 21.36 -10.06
#